data_AF-F9NWU1-F1
#
_entry.id   AF-F9NWU1-F1
#
_cell.length_a   1.000
_cell.length_b   1.000
_cell.length_c   1.000
_cell.angle_alpha   90.00
_cell.angle_beta   90.00
_cell.angle_gamma   90.00
#
_symmetry.space_group_name_H-M   'P 1'
#
loop_
_entity.id
_entity.type
_entity.pdbx_description
1 polymer ?
#
loop_
_entity_poly.entity_id
_entity_poly.type
_entity_poly.pdbx_seq_one_letter_code
_entity_poly.pdbx_strand_id
1 'polypeptide(L)'
;MRVFPIWQYNARDLIDFSFESGWEHGNKAHDRMVYYGFNPGAIVYFSVDYDATDPEIDSNIIPYFRGVQAALASRGHAYRAGVYGCRNVCSRVSEQTYTVSSFVSGMSWGFSGNLGFPLPYNWSFNQIQEVRYSADSGKEIDLDRDVHRTKIDPGIGPDKVGGHTPSKLEDTLAKVDQVHDMAAKFGGGTSDVALINKRVLEFLRHPKYTRLYRGWRVLLGAPDEDWLAAATSEFHWPLITFTDPIYNETVSMDHLAATANAVMLMGWGDEKNANRGDFGGWGGDLSTFYADWMNNERSYASGYAFCMDRLAHRGVESSFGFSDMIEDVDGYLLGRAIRAGRPFKTVLREYVTGQAITTRFRDFYQLRFNSSSDSVEKSARAMFFDSSDSVLHKLQVAAVEMQIRDKALLPKVLPSEKLSPFFEGFAKIVSQLAESA
;
A
#
# COMPACT_ATOMS: atom_id res chain seq x y z
N MET A 1 15.12 24.59 -11.54
CA MET A 1 13.69 24.83 -11.30
C MET A 1 12.99 23.49 -11.17
N ARG A 2 12.01 23.37 -10.29
CA ARG A 2 11.11 22.22 -10.19
C ARG A 2 9.68 22.69 -10.40
N VAL A 3 8.80 21.80 -10.82
CA VAL A 3 7.39 22.11 -11.08
C VAL A 3 6.49 21.07 -10.39
N PHE A 4 5.25 21.45 -10.10
CA PHE A 4 4.20 20.53 -9.70
C PHE A 4 2.95 20.81 -10.56
N PRO A 5 2.35 19.80 -11.20
CA PRO A 5 1.11 19.96 -11.96
C PRO A 5 -0.09 20.16 -11.05
N ILE A 6 -0.90 21.19 -11.32
CA ILE A 6 -2.22 21.40 -10.71
C ILE A 6 -3.29 21.46 -11.80
N TRP A 7 -4.45 20.88 -11.54
CA TRP A 7 -5.60 20.81 -12.43
C TRP A 7 -6.81 21.51 -11.81
N GLN A 8 -7.22 22.61 -12.43
CA GLN A 8 -8.43 23.33 -12.10
C GLN A 8 -9.22 23.58 -13.38
N TYR A 9 -10.37 22.93 -13.50
CA TYR A 9 -11.32 23.09 -14.62
C TYR A 9 -12.69 23.34 -13.99
N ASN A 10 -13.10 24.60 -13.93
CA ASN A 10 -14.05 25.10 -12.93
C ASN A 10 -13.56 24.77 -11.50
N ALA A 11 -14.35 24.11 -10.67
CA ALA A 11 -14.05 23.69 -9.29
C ALA A 11 -14.28 24.75 -8.21
N ARG A 12 -15.26 25.63 -8.41
CA ARG A 12 -15.59 26.73 -7.48
C ARG A 12 -16.95 26.56 -6.80
N ASP A 13 -17.77 25.62 -7.27
CA ASP A 13 -19.09 25.36 -6.69
C ASP A 13 -19.39 23.85 -6.72
N LEU A 14 -20.30 23.40 -5.85
CA LEU A 14 -20.67 21.98 -5.68
C LEU A 14 -21.00 21.25 -6.99
N ILE A 15 -21.66 21.94 -7.93
CA ILE A 15 -22.13 21.37 -9.21
C ILE A 15 -20.98 20.93 -10.13
N ASP A 16 -19.76 21.42 -9.91
CA ASP A 16 -18.59 21.01 -10.68
C ASP A 16 -18.14 19.57 -10.33
N PHE A 17 -18.60 19.04 -9.19
CA PHE A 17 -18.10 17.81 -8.61
C PHE A 17 -19.13 16.67 -8.70
N SER A 18 -18.82 15.71 -9.58
CA SER A 18 -19.54 14.45 -9.76
C SER A 18 -18.53 13.36 -10.15
N PHE A 19 -18.93 12.10 -10.06
CA PHE A 19 -18.09 11.00 -10.54
C PHE A 19 -17.74 11.18 -12.02
N GLU A 20 -18.72 11.56 -12.84
CA GLU A 20 -18.60 11.73 -14.28
C GLU A 20 -17.62 12.86 -14.63
N SER A 21 -17.75 14.03 -13.97
CA SER A 21 -16.81 15.14 -14.17
C SER A 21 -15.41 14.78 -13.68
N GLY A 22 -15.29 14.03 -12.58
CA GLY A 22 -14.01 13.50 -12.09
C GLY A 22 -13.33 12.58 -13.10
N TRP A 23 -14.09 11.66 -13.69
CA TRP A 23 -13.59 10.76 -14.74
C TRP A 23 -13.12 11.54 -15.98
N GLU A 24 -13.90 12.53 -16.43
CA GLU A 24 -13.52 13.38 -17.56
C GLU A 24 -12.24 14.18 -17.26
N HIS A 25 -12.18 14.82 -16.09
CA HIS A 25 -11.04 15.62 -15.66
C HIS A 25 -9.78 14.79 -15.49
N GLY A 26 -9.88 13.58 -14.91
CA GLY A 26 -8.76 12.66 -14.78
C GLY A 26 -8.15 12.26 -16.14
N ASN A 27 -8.99 11.97 -17.15
CA ASN A 27 -8.52 11.67 -18.50
C ASN A 27 -7.86 12.88 -19.17
N LYS A 28 -8.47 14.07 -19.09
CA LYS A 28 -7.89 15.29 -19.66
C LYS A 28 -6.56 15.66 -18.98
N ALA A 29 -6.49 15.52 -17.66
CA ALA A 29 -5.27 15.75 -16.89
C ALA A 29 -4.17 14.77 -17.33
N HIS A 30 -4.49 13.47 -17.48
CA HIS A 30 -3.55 12.49 -18.01
C HIS A 30 -3.02 12.90 -19.39
N ASP A 31 -3.89 13.25 -20.33
CA ASP A 31 -3.47 13.65 -21.68
C ASP A 31 -2.57 14.90 -21.67
N ARG A 32 -2.86 15.87 -20.80
CA ARG A 32 -1.99 17.03 -20.60
C ARG A 32 -0.65 16.64 -19.98
N MET A 33 -0.66 15.73 -19.02
CA MET A 33 0.57 15.24 -18.40
C MET A 33 1.49 14.57 -19.42
N VAL A 34 0.93 13.72 -20.30
CA VAL A 34 1.65 13.11 -21.43
C VAL A 34 2.14 14.18 -22.40
N TYR A 35 1.28 15.12 -22.80
CA TYR A 35 1.61 16.18 -23.74
C TYR A 35 2.79 17.05 -23.28
N TYR A 36 2.84 17.40 -21.99
CA TYR A 36 3.95 18.15 -21.40
C TYR A 36 5.17 17.28 -21.08
N GLY A 37 5.10 15.98 -21.37
CA GLY A 37 6.22 15.05 -21.23
C GLY A 37 6.56 14.69 -19.79
N PHE A 38 5.60 14.76 -18.87
CA PHE A 38 5.82 14.32 -17.49
C PHE A 38 5.99 12.81 -17.42
N ASN A 39 7.01 12.36 -16.69
CA ASN A 39 7.29 10.94 -16.56
C ASN A 39 6.22 10.21 -15.72
N PRO A 40 5.99 8.91 -15.97
CA PRO A 40 5.13 8.10 -15.12
C PRO A 40 5.50 8.18 -13.63
N GLY A 41 4.49 8.17 -12.76
CA GLY A 41 4.60 8.37 -11.31
C GLY A 41 4.50 9.83 -10.85
N ALA A 42 4.45 10.80 -11.77
CA ALA A 42 4.19 12.20 -11.41
C ALA A 42 2.80 12.37 -10.76
N ILE A 43 2.69 13.37 -9.86
CA ILE A 43 1.46 13.70 -9.14
C ILE A 43 0.82 14.90 -9.81
N VAL A 44 -0.50 14.87 -10.00
CA VAL A 44 -1.31 16.02 -10.43
C VAL A 44 -2.32 16.35 -9.34
N TYR A 45 -2.31 17.59 -8.85
CA TYR A 45 -3.23 18.04 -7.80
C TYR A 45 -4.54 18.52 -8.42
N PHE A 46 -5.66 17.88 -8.09
CA PHE A 46 -6.99 18.32 -8.54
C PHE A 46 -7.60 19.27 -7.51
N SER A 47 -8.07 20.42 -7.99
CA SER A 47 -8.54 21.50 -7.11
C SER A 47 -9.98 21.32 -6.64
N VAL A 48 -10.20 21.63 -5.36
CA VAL A 48 -11.48 21.97 -4.74
C VAL A 48 -11.32 23.40 -4.21
N ASP A 49 -11.65 24.38 -5.04
CA ASP A 49 -11.34 25.79 -4.82
C ASP A 49 -12.55 26.55 -4.26
N TYR A 50 -13.17 25.98 -3.22
CA TYR A 50 -14.26 26.60 -2.45
C TYR A 50 -14.38 25.97 -1.05
N ASP A 51 -15.18 26.61 -0.18
CA ASP A 51 -15.38 26.15 1.20
C ASP A 51 -16.40 25.01 1.30
N ALA A 52 -16.01 23.82 0.84
CA ALA A 52 -16.85 22.62 0.90
C ALA A 52 -17.09 22.17 2.36
N THR A 53 -18.36 22.00 2.71
CA THR A 53 -18.80 21.48 4.01
C THR A 53 -18.69 19.95 4.08
N ASP A 54 -18.71 19.37 5.28
CA ASP A 54 -18.68 17.89 5.44
C ASP A 54 -19.74 17.15 4.60
N PRO A 55 -21.03 17.58 4.57
CA PRO A 55 -22.03 16.95 3.71
C PRO A 55 -21.68 17.00 2.22
N GLU A 56 -21.14 18.12 1.74
CA GLU A 56 -20.73 18.31 0.35
C GLU A 56 -19.50 17.48 -0.02
N ILE A 57 -18.57 17.34 0.93
CA ILE A 57 -17.41 16.46 0.79
C ILE A 57 -17.89 15.02 0.56
N ASP A 58 -18.83 14.54 1.37
CA ASP A 58 -19.38 13.20 1.28
C ASP A 58 -20.22 12.98 0.02
N SER A 59 -21.08 13.93 -0.33
CA SER A 59 -22.03 13.76 -1.43
C SER A 59 -21.43 13.97 -2.83
N ASN A 60 -20.37 14.79 -2.97
CA ASN A 60 -19.89 15.24 -4.27
C ASN A 60 -18.36 15.16 -4.43
N ILE A 61 -17.59 15.63 -3.44
CA ILE A 61 -16.13 15.71 -3.58
C ILE A 61 -15.52 14.30 -3.59
N ILE A 62 -15.89 13.43 -2.66
CA ILE A 62 -15.42 12.04 -2.63
C ILE A 62 -15.81 11.28 -3.91
N PRO A 63 -17.07 11.32 -4.38
CA PRO A 63 -17.44 10.76 -5.69
C PRO A 63 -16.62 11.30 -6.87
N TYR A 64 -16.35 12.61 -6.90
CA TYR A 64 -15.49 13.23 -7.92
C TYR A 64 -14.08 12.64 -7.92
N PHE A 65 -13.44 12.57 -6.76
CA PHE A 65 -12.09 11.99 -6.67
C PHE A 65 -12.05 10.49 -6.96
N ARG A 66 -13.13 9.74 -6.68
CA ARG A 66 -13.27 8.35 -7.15
C ARG A 66 -13.30 8.27 -8.68
N GLY A 67 -13.99 9.21 -9.34
CA GLY A 67 -13.98 9.34 -10.81
C GLY A 67 -12.58 9.63 -11.35
N VAL A 68 -11.84 10.57 -10.72
CA VAL A 68 -10.45 10.89 -11.07
C VAL A 68 -9.55 9.66 -10.97
N GLN A 69 -9.63 8.92 -9.86
CA GLN A 69 -8.84 7.70 -9.65
C GLN A 69 -9.16 6.63 -10.68
N ALA A 70 -10.44 6.41 -10.96
CA ALA A 70 -10.88 5.45 -11.97
C ALA A 70 -10.37 5.81 -13.38
N ALA A 71 -10.37 7.10 -13.73
CA ALA A 71 -9.80 7.56 -15.00
C ALA A 71 -8.29 7.30 -15.08
N LEU A 72 -7.52 7.65 -14.06
CA LEU A 72 -6.07 7.39 -14.03
C LEU A 72 -5.75 5.88 -14.05
N ALA A 73 -6.55 5.07 -13.36
CA ALA A 73 -6.45 3.61 -13.38
C ALA A 73 -6.69 3.03 -14.78
N SER A 74 -7.71 3.54 -15.51
CA SER A 74 -7.99 3.13 -16.90
C SER A 74 -6.85 3.43 -17.87
N ARG A 75 -5.92 4.29 -17.46
CA ARG A 75 -4.71 4.70 -18.19
C ARG A 75 -3.44 4.04 -17.64
N GLY A 76 -3.58 2.92 -16.94
CA GLY A 76 -2.47 2.10 -16.46
C GLY A 76 -1.70 2.70 -15.27
N HIS A 77 -2.34 3.57 -14.49
CA HIS A 77 -1.73 4.23 -13.32
C HIS A 77 -0.45 5.02 -13.64
N ALA A 78 -0.34 5.55 -14.87
CA ALA A 78 0.83 6.34 -15.28
C ALA A 78 1.03 7.60 -14.42
N TYR A 79 -0.05 8.22 -13.92
CA TYR A 79 0.01 9.39 -13.04
C TYR A 79 -0.86 9.19 -11.81
N ARG A 80 -0.63 9.99 -10.78
CA ARG A 80 -1.29 9.85 -9.47
C ARG A 80 -2.02 11.12 -9.08
N ALA A 81 -3.19 10.99 -8.46
CA ALA A 81 -3.98 12.12 -8.01
C ALA A 81 -3.51 12.65 -6.66
N GLY A 82 -3.22 13.95 -6.60
CA GLY A 82 -3.19 14.73 -5.37
C GLY A 82 -4.47 15.56 -5.25
N VAL A 83 -4.72 16.12 -4.08
CA VAL A 83 -5.84 17.03 -3.81
C VAL A 83 -5.33 18.43 -3.48
N TYR A 84 -5.91 19.46 -4.09
CA TYR A 84 -5.80 20.84 -3.63
C TYR A 84 -7.11 21.28 -2.97
N GLY A 85 -7.03 21.91 -1.80
CA GLY A 85 -8.21 22.40 -1.08
C GLY A 85 -7.93 22.71 0.38
N CYS A 86 -8.97 23.01 1.16
CA CYS A 86 -8.81 23.27 2.60
C CYS A 86 -8.34 22.01 3.35
N ARG A 87 -7.88 22.17 4.60
CA ARG A 87 -7.35 21.05 5.40
C ARG A 87 -8.33 19.90 5.57
N ASN A 88 -9.61 20.18 5.81
CA ASN A 88 -10.64 19.16 5.96
C ASN A 88 -10.86 18.38 4.65
N VAL A 89 -11.04 19.08 3.51
CA VAL A 89 -11.15 18.46 2.19
C VAL A 89 -9.95 17.57 1.91
N CYS A 90 -8.73 18.10 2.08
CA CYS A 90 -7.51 17.34 1.82
C CYS A 90 -7.42 16.07 2.67
N SER A 91 -7.78 16.14 3.96
CA SER A 91 -7.75 14.99 4.87
C SER A 91 -8.78 13.94 4.47
N ARG A 92 -10.05 14.35 4.32
CA ARG A 92 -11.17 13.45 3.98
C ARG A 92 -10.98 12.78 2.62
N VAL A 93 -10.57 13.54 1.60
CA VAL A 93 -10.30 13.01 0.25
C VAL A 93 -9.13 12.03 0.28
N SER A 94 -8.05 12.36 1.01
CA SER A 94 -6.89 11.45 1.14
C SER A 94 -7.23 10.14 1.85
N GLU A 95 -8.11 10.18 2.85
CA GLU A 95 -8.56 9.01 3.60
C GLU A 95 -9.52 8.13 2.78
N GLN A 96 -10.44 8.73 2.02
CA GLN A 96 -11.56 8.00 1.41
C GLN A 96 -11.44 7.74 -0.09
N THR A 97 -10.49 8.39 -0.76
CA THR A 97 -10.25 8.23 -2.21
C THR A 97 -8.79 7.98 -2.55
N TYR A 98 -7.93 7.94 -1.53
CA TYR A 98 -6.52 7.54 -1.66
C TYR A 98 -5.67 8.50 -2.51
N THR A 99 -6.00 9.79 -2.54
CA THR A 99 -5.09 10.79 -3.10
C THR A 99 -3.75 10.78 -2.37
N VAL A 100 -2.68 10.83 -3.14
CA VAL A 100 -1.34 10.46 -2.66
C VAL A 100 -0.58 11.60 -1.99
N SER A 101 -1.07 12.84 -2.12
CA SER A 101 -0.47 14.06 -1.60
C SER A 101 -1.51 15.17 -1.49
N SER A 102 -1.34 16.05 -0.51
CA SER A 102 -2.20 17.23 -0.31
C SER A 102 -1.45 18.54 -0.60
N PHE A 103 -2.10 19.43 -1.35
CA PHE A 103 -1.74 20.83 -1.52
C PHE A 103 -2.78 21.71 -0.83
N VAL A 104 -2.46 22.19 0.36
CA VAL A 104 -3.41 22.89 1.22
C VAL A 104 -3.60 24.34 0.76
N SER A 105 -4.85 24.78 0.61
CA SER A 105 -5.22 26.19 0.37
C SER A 105 -5.14 27.01 1.67
N GLY A 106 -3.95 27.09 2.27
CA GLY A 106 -3.73 27.68 3.59
C GLY A 106 -3.99 29.19 3.68
N MET A 107 -3.97 29.90 2.55
CA MET A 107 -4.28 31.34 2.47
C MET A 107 -5.78 31.63 2.45
N SER A 108 -6.63 30.61 2.32
CA SER A 108 -8.09 30.74 2.40
C SER A 108 -8.54 30.70 3.87
N TRP A 109 -8.15 31.72 4.65
CA TRP A 109 -8.41 31.80 6.09
C TRP A 109 -9.89 31.81 6.47
N GLY A 110 -10.76 32.20 5.52
CA GLY A 110 -12.21 32.21 5.70
C GLY A 110 -12.89 30.87 5.48
N PHE A 111 -12.19 29.86 4.95
CA PHE A 111 -12.78 28.54 4.72
C PHE A 111 -12.92 27.81 6.05
N SER A 112 -14.14 27.39 6.37
CA SER A 112 -14.47 26.59 7.55
C SER A 112 -13.58 25.36 7.70
N GLY A 113 -13.24 24.70 6.60
CA GLY A 113 -12.36 23.53 6.59
C GLY A 113 -10.88 23.80 6.91
N ASN A 114 -10.47 25.07 7.07
CA ASN A 114 -9.16 25.46 7.60
C ASN A 114 -9.19 25.81 9.10
N LEU A 115 -10.39 26.04 9.67
CA LEU A 115 -10.57 26.42 11.06
C LEU A 115 -10.68 25.18 11.95
N GLY A 116 -9.67 24.94 12.78
CA GLY A 116 -9.67 23.85 13.76
C GLY A 116 -9.20 22.49 13.24
N PHE A 117 -8.97 22.34 11.93
CA PHE A 117 -8.40 21.12 11.35
C PHE A 117 -6.87 21.17 11.31
N PRO A 118 -6.15 20.08 11.67
CA PRO A 118 -4.71 19.99 11.50
C PRO A 118 -4.31 19.90 10.03
N LEU A 119 -3.02 20.08 9.72
CA LEU A 119 -2.54 19.78 8.37
C LEU A 119 -2.69 18.27 8.08
N PRO A 120 -3.15 17.87 6.88
CA PRO A 120 -3.26 16.47 6.48
C PRO A 120 -1.92 15.75 6.58
N TYR A 121 -1.85 14.50 7.06
CA TYR A 121 -0.57 13.80 7.24
C TYR A 121 0.30 13.75 5.97
N ASN A 122 -0.36 13.72 4.80
CA ASN A 122 0.25 13.64 3.47
C ASN A 122 0.45 15.01 2.77
N TRP A 123 0.41 16.14 3.49
CA TRP A 123 0.64 17.45 2.88
C TRP A 123 2.07 17.60 2.33
N SER A 124 2.17 18.09 1.09
CA SER A 124 3.43 18.44 0.43
C SER A 124 3.53 19.94 0.17
N PHE A 125 2.43 20.60 -0.17
CA PHE A 125 2.39 22.03 -0.44
C PHE A 125 1.35 22.71 0.44
N ASN A 126 1.59 23.96 0.79
CA ASN A 126 0.65 24.78 1.54
C ASN A 126 0.74 26.22 1.05
N GLN A 127 -0.30 26.68 0.36
CA GLN A 127 -0.44 28.03 -0.16
C GLN A 127 -0.64 28.99 1.01
N ILE A 128 0.21 30.00 1.16
CA ILE A 128 0.21 30.87 2.35
C ILE A 128 -0.03 32.34 2.04
N GLN A 129 0.22 32.79 0.81
CA GLN A 129 0.15 34.20 0.47
C GLN A 129 0.10 34.44 -1.04
N GLU A 130 -0.85 35.25 -1.51
CA GLU A 130 -0.83 35.85 -2.85
C GLU A 130 0.04 37.11 -2.86
N VAL A 131 0.85 37.28 -3.90
CA VAL A 131 1.69 38.45 -4.16
C VAL A 131 1.58 38.87 -5.62
N ARG A 132 1.73 40.16 -5.91
CA ARG A 132 1.82 40.65 -7.29
C ARG A 132 3.24 40.63 -7.80
N TYR A 133 3.43 40.05 -8.98
CA TYR A 133 4.70 40.07 -9.70
C TYR A 133 4.57 40.91 -10.98
N SER A 134 5.38 41.95 -11.08
CA SER A 134 5.49 42.74 -12.31
C SER A 134 6.56 42.10 -13.20
N ALA A 135 6.14 41.52 -14.33
CA ALA A 135 7.05 40.98 -15.33
C ALA A 135 7.76 42.12 -16.10
N ASP A 136 8.93 41.84 -16.66
CA ASP A 136 9.72 42.80 -17.47
C ASP A 136 8.94 43.40 -18.66
N SER A 137 7.88 42.72 -19.09
CA SER A 137 6.95 43.19 -20.13
C SER A 137 5.95 44.27 -19.66
N GLY A 138 5.99 44.67 -18.39
CA GLY A 138 5.03 45.59 -17.76
C GLY A 138 3.68 44.94 -17.39
N LYS A 139 3.54 43.62 -17.60
CA LYS A 139 2.36 42.86 -17.15
C LYS A 139 2.47 42.50 -15.68
N GLU A 140 1.41 42.77 -14.92
CA GLU A 140 1.26 42.24 -13.57
C GLU A 140 0.63 40.84 -13.62
N ILE A 141 1.17 39.94 -12.81
CA ILE A 141 0.71 38.56 -12.66
C ILE A 141 0.59 38.30 -11.16
N ASP A 142 -0.56 37.80 -10.72
CA ASP A 142 -0.74 37.32 -9.35
C ASP A 142 0.01 35.98 -9.20
N LEU A 143 0.83 35.88 -8.16
CA LEU A 143 1.62 34.70 -7.82
C LEU A 143 1.35 34.29 -6.39
N ASP A 144 1.20 33.00 -6.17
CA ASP A 144 1.07 32.47 -4.81
C ASP A 144 2.41 31.96 -4.28
N ARG A 145 2.62 32.17 -2.99
CA ARG A 145 3.72 31.60 -2.23
C ARG A 145 3.24 30.33 -1.55
N ASP A 146 3.93 29.25 -1.87
CA ASP A 146 3.69 27.94 -1.28
C ASP A 146 4.85 27.52 -0.38
N VAL A 147 4.52 26.99 0.79
CA VAL A 147 5.47 26.25 1.64
C VAL A 147 5.55 24.81 1.15
N HIS A 148 6.76 24.28 1.02
CA HIS A 148 7.01 22.95 0.48
C HIS A 148 7.62 21.98 1.51
N ARG A 149 6.99 20.82 1.70
CA ARG A 149 7.49 19.67 2.46
C ARG A 149 7.90 18.56 1.50
N THR A 150 9.21 18.44 1.28
CA THR A 150 9.81 17.65 0.20
C THR A 150 9.67 16.12 0.31
N LYS A 151 9.25 15.58 1.46
CA LYS A 151 9.30 14.13 1.73
C LYS A 151 8.33 13.32 0.87
N ILE A 152 7.13 13.84 0.61
CA ILE A 152 6.06 13.12 -0.07
C ILE A 152 6.10 13.42 -1.57
N ASP A 153 6.01 14.70 -1.92
CA ASP A 153 6.23 15.18 -3.27
C ASP A 153 7.42 16.15 -3.29
N PRO A 154 8.60 15.76 -3.82
CA PRO A 154 9.74 16.66 -3.93
C PRO A 154 9.64 17.66 -5.10
N GLY A 155 8.52 17.66 -5.84
CA GLY A 155 8.38 18.36 -7.11
C GLY A 155 9.15 17.69 -8.23
N ILE A 156 8.76 18.00 -9.46
CA ILE A 156 9.29 17.39 -10.69
C ILE A 156 10.46 18.23 -11.20
N GLY A 157 11.64 17.61 -11.29
CA GLY A 157 12.85 18.21 -11.87
C GLY A 157 12.93 18.03 -13.38
N PRO A 158 13.87 18.71 -14.07
CA PRO A 158 14.07 18.58 -15.52
C PRO A 158 14.37 17.15 -15.98
N ASP A 159 14.95 16.31 -15.11
CA ASP A 159 15.23 14.89 -15.33
C ASP A 159 13.96 14.01 -15.44
N LYS A 160 12.80 14.58 -15.13
CA LYS A 160 11.50 13.92 -15.16
C LYS A 160 10.51 14.54 -16.16
N VAL A 161 11.03 15.35 -17.09
CA VAL A 161 10.26 16.01 -18.15
C VAL A 161 10.97 15.80 -19.49
N GLY A 162 10.24 15.34 -20.52
CA GLY A 162 10.73 15.28 -21.90
C GLY A 162 11.61 14.07 -22.24
N GLY A 163 11.76 13.10 -21.33
CA GLY A 163 12.45 11.83 -21.59
C GLY A 163 11.99 10.73 -20.65
N HIS A 164 11.81 9.50 -21.14
CA HIS A 164 11.31 8.39 -20.34
C HIS A 164 12.40 7.87 -19.38
N THR A 165 12.39 8.36 -18.15
CA THR A 165 13.13 7.77 -17.03
C THR A 165 12.23 6.72 -16.38
N PRO A 166 12.60 5.42 -16.41
CA PRO A 166 11.77 4.38 -15.82
C PRO A 166 11.45 4.66 -14.35
N SER A 167 10.18 4.50 -13.99
CA SER A 167 9.74 4.51 -12.60
C SER A 167 10.35 3.34 -11.82
N LYS A 168 10.35 3.42 -10.49
CA LYS A 168 10.79 2.30 -9.63
C LYS A 168 9.98 1.02 -9.89
N LEU A 169 8.71 1.16 -10.27
CA LEU A 169 7.85 0.04 -10.63
C LEU A 169 8.32 -0.60 -11.95
N GLU A 170 8.58 0.19 -12.99
CA GLU A 170 9.10 -0.32 -14.26
C GLU A 170 10.46 -1.00 -14.11
N ASP A 171 11.38 -0.41 -13.32
CA ASP A 171 12.67 -1.03 -12.97
C ASP A 171 12.48 -2.36 -12.22
N THR A 172 11.55 -2.40 -11.26
CA THR A 172 11.23 -3.61 -10.50
C THR A 172 10.68 -4.71 -11.41
N LEU A 173 9.76 -4.37 -12.32
CA LEU A 173 9.19 -5.32 -13.27
C LEU A 173 10.26 -5.86 -14.24
N ALA A 174 11.18 -5.01 -14.71
CA ALA A 174 12.31 -5.44 -15.54
C ALA A 174 13.27 -6.37 -14.79
N LYS A 175 13.55 -6.08 -13.51
CA LYS A 175 14.34 -6.97 -12.65
C LYS A 175 13.69 -8.34 -12.46
N VAL A 176 12.38 -8.38 -12.25
CA VAL A 176 11.63 -9.65 -12.15
C VAL A 176 11.69 -10.46 -13.45
N ASP A 177 11.65 -9.81 -14.61
CA ASP A 177 11.86 -10.49 -15.90
C ASP A 177 13.26 -11.10 -16.01
N GLN A 178 14.30 -10.37 -15.61
CA GLN A 178 15.69 -10.86 -15.63
C GLN A 178 15.89 -12.08 -14.72
N VAL A 179 15.35 -12.03 -13.50
CA VAL A 179 15.43 -13.16 -12.54
C VAL A 179 14.67 -14.37 -13.08
N HIS A 180 13.48 -14.16 -13.65
CA HIS A 180 12.70 -15.23 -14.27
C HIS A 180 13.47 -15.92 -15.39
N ASP A 181 14.05 -15.15 -16.30
CA ASP A 181 14.75 -15.70 -17.46
C ASP A 181 16.03 -16.45 -17.06
N MET A 182 16.71 -16.00 -15.99
CA MET A 182 17.81 -16.75 -15.40
C MET A 182 17.34 -18.03 -14.70
N ALA A 183 16.25 -17.96 -13.91
CA ALA A 183 15.67 -19.11 -13.21
C ALA A 183 15.22 -20.23 -14.15
N ALA A 184 14.69 -19.87 -15.32
CA ALA A 184 14.29 -20.78 -16.38
C ALA A 184 15.47 -21.47 -17.08
N LYS A 185 16.66 -20.87 -17.08
CA LYS A 185 17.89 -21.42 -17.70
C LYS A 185 18.79 -22.15 -16.70
N PHE A 186 18.59 -21.92 -15.40
CA PHE A 186 19.42 -22.49 -14.35
C PHE A 186 19.39 -24.03 -14.33
N GLY A 187 20.56 -24.65 -14.15
CA GLY A 187 20.71 -26.10 -14.05
C GLY A 187 20.48 -26.87 -15.37
N GLY A 188 20.73 -26.25 -16.52
CA GLY A 188 20.49 -26.85 -17.84
C GLY A 188 19.13 -26.49 -18.46
N GLY A 189 18.33 -25.69 -17.76
CA GLY A 189 17.05 -25.17 -18.22
C GLY A 189 15.85 -26.02 -17.82
N THR A 190 14.70 -25.38 -17.66
CA THR A 190 13.42 -26.04 -17.35
C THR A 190 12.25 -25.24 -17.93
N SER A 191 11.15 -25.94 -18.24
CA SER A 191 9.86 -25.33 -18.57
C SER A 191 8.81 -25.50 -17.46
N ASP A 192 9.20 -26.09 -16.31
CA ASP A 192 8.33 -26.22 -15.14
C ASP A 192 8.12 -24.85 -14.49
N VAL A 193 6.94 -24.27 -14.73
CA VAL A 193 6.55 -22.96 -14.22
C VAL A 193 6.55 -22.92 -12.69
N ALA A 194 6.19 -24.00 -12.01
CA ALA A 194 6.17 -24.02 -10.54
C ALA A 194 7.60 -23.96 -9.97
N LEU A 195 8.54 -24.69 -10.58
CA LEU A 195 9.95 -24.63 -10.21
C LEU A 195 10.56 -23.25 -10.52
N ILE A 196 10.24 -22.66 -11.67
CA ILE A 196 10.69 -21.31 -12.04
C ILE A 196 10.18 -20.28 -11.03
N ASN A 197 8.88 -20.32 -10.71
CA ASN A 197 8.28 -19.42 -9.73
C ASN A 197 8.92 -19.57 -8.35
N LYS A 198 9.16 -20.81 -7.89
CA LYS A 198 9.88 -21.07 -6.63
C LYS A 198 11.25 -20.42 -6.61
N ARG A 199 12.04 -20.59 -7.67
CA ARG A 199 13.38 -19.97 -7.79
C ARG A 199 13.32 -18.45 -7.78
N VAL A 200 12.41 -17.86 -8.55
CA VAL A 200 12.21 -16.40 -8.58
C VAL A 200 11.90 -15.87 -7.19
N LEU A 201 10.92 -16.46 -6.50
CA LEU A 201 10.51 -16.00 -5.17
C LEU A 201 11.57 -16.25 -4.09
N GLU A 202 12.33 -17.35 -4.18
CA GLU A 202 13.48 -17.62 -3.31
C GLU A 202 14.54 -16.53 -3.41
N PHE A 203 14.84 -16.07 -4.64
CA PHE A 203 15.78 -14.98 -4.86
C PHE A 203 15.21 -13.65 -4.35
N LEU A 204 13.97 -13.31 -4.71
CA LEU A 204 13.37 -12.02 -4.33
C LEU A 204 13.21 -11.84 -2.82
N ARG A 205 12.96 -12.93 -2.07
CA ARG A 205 12.82 -12.89 -0.61
C ARG A 205 14.17 -13.01 0.14
N HIS A 206 15.28 -13.20 -0.57
CA HIS A 206 16.61 -13.28 0.00
C HIS A 206 17.19 -11.88 0.30
N PRO A 207 17.97 -11.70 1.38
CA PRO A 207 18.30 -12.66 2.43
C PRO A 207 17.31 -12.67 3.60
N LYS A 208 16.48 -11.64 3.77
CA LYS A 208 15.68 -11.41 4.97
C LYS A 208 14.79 -12.61 5.31
N TYR A 209 14.11 -13.15 4.31
CA TYR A 209 13.12 -14.21 4.44
C TYR A 209 13.67 -15.60 4.05
N THR A 210 14.98 -15.80 4.04
CA THR A 210 15.63 -17.13 3.77
C THR A 210 16.50 -17.64 4.92
N ARG A 211 16.68 -16.82 5.97
CA ARG A 211 17.52 -17.14 7.14
C ARG A 211 16.82 -18.07 8.14
N LEU A 212 17.59 -18.98 8.74
CA LEU A 212 17.10 -19.96 9.72
C LEU A 212 16.54 -19.30 11.00
N TYR A 213 17.25 -18.32 11.56
CA TYR A 213 16.94 -17.69 12.85
C TYR A 213 15.65 -16.85 12.87
N ARG A 214 14.96 -16.75 11.73
CA ARG A 214 13.66 -16.07 11.57
C ARG A 214 12.52 -17.05 11.26
N GLY A 215 12.73 -18.36 11.40
CA GLY A 215 11.70 -19.39 11.18
C GLY A 215 11.42 -19.71 9.72
N TRP A 216 11.91 -18.94 8.74
CA TRP A 216 11.57 -19.12 7.33
C TRP A 216 12.03 -20.44 6.71
N ARG A 217 13.16 -21.01 7.15
CA ARG A 217 13.55 -22.36 6.72
C ARG A 217 12.68 -23.46 7.32
N VAL A 218 12.10 -23.22 8.49
CA VAL A 218 11.11 -24.12 9.11
C VAL A 218 9.78 -24.00 8.37
N LEU A 219 9.41 -22.79 7.95
CA LEU A 219 8.18 -22.52 7.23
C LEU A 219 8.20 -23.02 5.78
N LEU A 220 9.22 -22.67 4.99
CA LEU A 220 9.26 -22.89 3.54
C LEU A 220 10.30 -23.91 3.09
N GLY A 221 11.07 -24.48 4.02
CA GLY A 221 12.26 -25.27 3.70
C GLY A 221 13.47 -24.41 3.35
N ALA A 222 14.62 -25.06 3.18
CA ALA A 222 15.81 -24.38 2.65
C ALA A 222 15.58 -24.02 1.16
N PRO A 223 15.98 -22.82 0.72
CA PRO A 223 15.99 -22.48 -0.69
C PRO A 223 17.01 -23.36 -1.44
N ASP A 224 16.91 -23.38 -2.78
CA ASP A 224 17.97 -23.96 -3.62
C ASP A 224 19.24 -23.09 -3.48
N GLU A 225 20.22 -23.57 -2.70
CA GLU A 225 21.42 -22.80 -2.34
C GLU A 225 22.34 -22.56 -3.55
N ASP A 226 22.41 -23.53 -4.48
CA ASP A 226 23.20 -23.38 -5.71
C ASP A 226 22.57 -22.32 -6.63
N TRP A 227 21.23 -22.34 -6.73
CA TRP A 227 20.48 -21.31 -7.43
C TRP A 227 20.70 -19.93 -6.79
N LEU A 228 20.54 -19.81 -5.47
CA LEU A 228 20.72 -18.53 -4.79
C LEU A 228 22.15 -18.00 -4.95
N ALA A 229 23.16 -18.86 -4.85
CA ALA A 229 24.56 -18.47 -5.06
C ALA A 229 24.77 -17.95 -6.49
N ALA A 230 24.23 -18.63 -7.50
CA ALA A 230 24.32 -18.19 -8.88
C ALA A 230 23.59 -16.84 -9.11
N ALA A 231 22.34 -16.72 -8.66
CA ALA A 231 21.52 -15.53 -8.85
C ALA A 231 22.07 -14.31 -8.10
N THR A 232 22.58 -14.48 -6.88
CA THR A 232 23.20 -13.39 -6.10
C THR A 232 24.56 -12.97 -6.64
N SER A 233 25.31 -13.89 -7.27
CA SER A 233 26.54 -13.57 -8.00
C SER A 233 26.29 -12.82 -9.31
N GLU A 234 25.14 -13.01 -9.95
CA GLU A 234 24.75 -12.26 -11.15
C GLU A 234 24.16 -10.89 -10.78
N PHE A 235 23.20 -10.89 -9.86
CA PHE A 235 22.40 -9.73 -9.51
C PHE A 235 22.82 -9.13 -8.16
N HIS A 236 23.69 -8.12 -8.21
CA HIS A 236 24.17 -7.38 -7.04
C HIS A 236 23.22 -6.24 -6.66
N TRP A 237 21.93 -6.53 -6.50
CA TRP A 237 20.93 -5.50 -6.26
C TRP A 237 20.74 -5.22 -4.77
N PRO A 238 20.54 -3.94 -4.38
CA PRO A 238 20.00 -3.63 -3.06
C PRO A 238 18.55 -4.12 -2.94
N LEU A 239 17.96 -3.98 -1.74
CA LEU A 239 16.55 -4.28 -1.50
C LEU A 239 15.67 -3.64 -2.60
N ILE A 240 14.89 -4.48 -3.26
CA ILE A 240 13.97 -4.06 -4.32
C ILE A 240 12.71 -3.52 -3.67
N THR A 241 12.43 -2.25 -3.95
CA THR A 241 11.19 -1.59 -3.52
C THR A 241 10.56 -0.89 -4.71
N PHE A 242 9.24 -0.83 -4.73
CA PHE A 242 8.50 0.01 -5.67
C PHE A 242 7.46 0.84 -4.94
N THR A 243 6.97 1.87 -5.61
CA THR A 243 5.88 2.69 -5.10
C THR A 243 4.56 2.09 -5.53
N ASP A 244 3.70 1.77 -4.57
CA ASP A 244 2.35 1.28 -4.83
C ASP A 244 1.58 2.30 -5.70
N PRO A 245 0.98 1.87 -6.83
CA PRO A 245 0.33 2.77 -7.76
C PRO A 245 -1.00 3.34 -7.24
N ILE A 246 -1.59 2.75 -6.20
CA ILE A 246 -2.89 3.18 -5.65
C ILE A 246 -2.69 4.11 -4.46
N TYR A 247 -1.87 3.69 -3.50
CA TYR A 247 -1.76 4.33 -2.20
C TYR A 247 -0.48 5.16 -2.04
N ASN A 248 0.50 5.08 -2.96
CA ASN A 248 1.82 5.70 -2.81
C ASN A 248 2.57 5.24 -1.55
N GLU A 249 2.32 4.01 -1.13
CA GLU A 249 3.15 3.36 -0.12
C GLU A 249 4.40 2.75 -0.77
N THR A 250 5.46 2.61 0.01
CA THR A 250 6.61 1.83 -0.44
C THR A 250 6.30 0.36 -0.19
N VAL A 251 6.35 -0.44 -1.25
CA VAL A 251 6.18 -1.90 -1.20
C VAL A 251 7.55 -2.56 -1.26
N SER A 252 7.82 -3.42 -0.27
CA SER A 252 9.00 -4.25 -0.19
C SER A 252 8.79 -5.55 -0.96
N MET A 253 9.57 -5.75 -2.04
CA MET A 253 9.43 -6.94 -2.87
C MET A 253 9.83 -8.21 -2.11
N ASP A 254 10.73 -8.12 -1.13
CA ASP A 254 11.16 -9.29 -0.36
C ASP A 254 10.04 -9.84 0.54
N HIS A 255 9.23 -8.96 1.13
CA HIS A 255 8.07 -9.30 1.93
C HIS A 255 6.94 -9.86 1.07
N LEU A 256 6.51 -9.13 0.04
CA LEU A 256 5.49 -9.57 -0.91
C LEU A 256 5.87 -10.94 -1.52
N ALA A 257 7.13 -11.14 -1.90
CA ALA A 257 7.61 -12.41 -2.42
C ALA A 257 7.62 -13.52 -1.36
N ALA A 258 7.90 -13.22 -0.09
CA ALA A 258 7.80 -14.19 1.00
C ALA A 258 6.35 -14.67 1.19
N THR A 259 5.39 -13.75 1.21
CA THR A 259 3.95 -14.07 1.32
C THR A 259 3.47 -14.87 0.10
N ALA A 260 3.82 -14.44 -1.11
CA ALA A 260 3.50 -15.18 -2.33
C ALA A 260 4.10 -16.59 -2.35
N ASN A 261 5.34 -16.75 -1.88
CA ASN A 261 6.00 -18.05 -1.80
C ASN A 261 5.32 -18.96 -0.78
N ALA A 262 4.91 -18.41 0.38
CA ALA A 262 4.22 -19.15 1.41
C ALA A 262 2.86 -19.67 0.92
N VAL A 263 2.07 -18.82 0.28
CA VAL A 263 0.78 -19.23 -0.31
C VAL A 263 0.99 -20.22 -1.45
N MET A 264 2.00 -20.03 -2.30
CA MET A 264 2.32 -20.95 -3.39
C MET A 264 2.66 -22.35 -2.88
N LEU A 265 3.41 -22.48 -1.78
CA LEU A 265 3.85 -23.79 -1.26
C LEU A 265 2.83 -24.40 -0.28
N MET A 266 2.34 -23.60 0.67
CA MET A 266 1.55 -24.06 1.81
C MET A 266 0.03 -23.86 1.65
N GLY A 267 -0.42 -23.15 0.61
CA GLY A 267 -1.84 -22.86 0.39
C GLY A 267 -2.36 -21.80 1.35
N TRP A 268 -3.60 -21.95 1.80
CA TRP A 268 -4.28 -21.04 2.75
C TRP A 268 -5.26 -21.83 3.62
N GLY A 269 -5.61 -21.29 4.79
CA GLY A 269 -6.60 -21.90 5.67
C GLY A 269 -7.99 -21.96 5.03
N ASP A 270 -8.81 -22.90 5.48
CA ASP A 270 -10.25 -22.86 5.16
C ASP A 270 -10.92 -21.65 5.85
N GLU A 271 -12.20 -21.42 5.54
CA GLU A 271 -12.95 -20.21 5.91
C GLU A 271 -12.69 -19.69 7.34
N LYS A 272 -12.55 -20.58 8.33
CA LYS A 272 -12.43 -20.24 9.76
C LYS A 272 -11.13 -20.71 10.41
N ASN A 273 -10.27 -21.41 9.68
CA ASN A 273 -8.97 -21.85 10.15
C ASN A 273 -7.86 -21.02 9.49
N ALA A 274 -6.66 -21.07 10.06
CA ALA A 274 -5.47 -20.50 9.45
C ALA A 274 -4.39 -21.57 9.30
N ASN A 275 -3.49 -21.40 8.33
CA ASN A 275 -2.42 -22.36 8.10
C ASN A 275 -1.05 -21.70 7.92
N ARG A 276 -0.04 -22.50 7.57
CA ARG A 276 1.33 -22.02 7.32
C ARG A 276 1.44 -21.00 6.19
N GLY A 277 0.57 -21.07 5.17
CA GLY A 277 0.54 -20.07 4.10
C GLY A 277 0.06 -18.71 4.59
N ASP A 278 -0.98 -18.70 5.45
CA ASP A 278 -1.45 -17.50 6.13
C ASP A 278 -0.37 -16.90 7.05
N PHE A 279 0.37 -17.74 7.75
CA PHE A 279 1.47 -17.31 8.63
C PHE A 279 2.63 -16.68 7.87
N GLY A 280 2.84 -17.07 6.61
CA GLY A 280 3.85 -16.45 5.76
C GLY A 280 3.50 -15.04 5.28
N GLY A 281 2.33 -14.50 5.67
CA GLY A 281 1.96 -13.09 5.52
C GLY A 281 1.17 -12.62 6.74
N TRP A 282 -0.11 -12.29 6.55
CA TRP A 282 -0.95 -11.62 7.56
C TRP A 282 -0.96 -12.26 8.95
N GLY A 283 -0.86 -13.60 9.04
CA GLY A 283 -0.86 -14.29 10.32
C GLY A 283 0.46 -14.15 11.08
N GLY A 284 1.58 -14.04 10.37
CA GLY A 284 2.89 -13.74 10.93
C GLY A 284 2.94 -12.31 11.45
N ASP A 285 2.47 -11.36 10.63
CA ASP A 285 2.44 -9.94 11.00
C ASP A 285 1.41 -9.61 12.09
N LEU A 286 0.29 -10.32 12.13
CA LEU A 286 -0.63 -10.22 13.27
C LEU A 286 0.01 -10.74 14.57
N SER A 287 0.91 -11.72 14.48
CA SER A 287 1.63 -12.26 15.65
C SER A 287 2.67 -11.28 16.20
N THR A 288 3.42 -10.62 15.33
CA THR A 288 4.35 -9.54 15.72
C THR A 288 3.58 -8.30 16.23
N PHE A 289 2.46 -7.94 15.59
CA PHE A 289 1.60 -6.85 16.01
C PHE A 289 0.94 -7.08 17.37
N TYR A 290 0.57 -8.33 17.69
CA TYR A 290 0.15 -8.69 19.04
C TYR A 290 1.24 -8.36 20.08
N ALA A 291 2.52 -8.65 19.77
CA ALA A 291 3.62 -8.30 20.66
C ALA A 291 3.77 -6.77 20.84
N ASP A 292 3.53 -5.98 19.79
CA ASP A 292 3.49 -4.52 19.89
C ASP A 292 2.39 -4.03 20.82
N TRP A 293 1.19 -4.60 20.71
CA TRP A 293 0.10 -4.29 21.64
C TRP A 293 0.50 -4.60 23.08
N MET A 294 1.07 -5.77 23.33
CA MET A 294 1.50 -6.17 24.67
C MET A 294 2.62 -5.29 25.23
N ASN A 295 3.52 -4.81 24.38
CA ASN A 295 4.56 -3.85 24.76
C ASN A 295 3.99 -2.47 25.12
N ASN A 296 2.76 -2.16 24.67
CA ASN A 296 2.09 -0.88 24.85
C ASN A 296 0.77 -0.97 25.64
N GLU A 297 0.47 -2.12 26.26
CA GLU A 297 -0.89 -2.43 26.78
C GLU A 297 -1.41 -1.40 27.79
N ARG A 298 -0.50 -0.73 28.53
CA ARG A 298 -0.85 0.25 29.56
C ARG A 298 -1.29 1.61 28.98
N SER A 299 -1.00 1.85 27.71
CA SER A 299 -1.31 3.09 27.00
C SER A 299 -2.62 3.02 26.23
N TYR A 300 -3.27 1.86 26.19
CA TYR A 300 -4.48 1.62 25.41
C TYR A 300 -5.57 0.99 26.25
N ALA A 301 -6.82 1.40 26.03
CA ALA A 301 -7.97 0.91 26.77
C ALA A 301 -8.28 -0.58 26.46
N SER A 302 -7.96 -1.06 25.26
CA SER A 302 -8.19 -2.43 24.81
C SER A 302 -7.33 -2.78 23.60
N GLY A 303 -7.26 -4.06 23.25
CA GLY A 303 -6.66 -4.51 21.99
C GLY A 303 -7.38 -3.96 20.76
N TYR A 304 -8.70 -3.74 20.86
CA TYR A 304 -9.49 -3.08 19.81
C TYR A 304 -8.98 -1.66 19.56
N ALA A 305 -8.83 -0.86 20.62
CA ALA A 305 -8.33 0.51 20.52
C ALA A 305 -6.92 0.56 19.93
N PHE A 306 -6.06 -0.40 20.27
CA PHE A 306 -4.73 -0.52 19.67
C PHE A 306 -4.78 -0.83 18.17
N CYS A 307 -5.64 -1.76 17.75
CA CYS A 307 -5.83 -2.05 16.32
C CYS A 307 -6.28 -0.80 15.55
N MET A 308 -7.30 -0.10 16.05
CA MET A 308 -7.82 1.11 15.38
C MET A 308 -6.78 2.22 15.24
N ASP A 309 -5.83 2.34 16.18
CA ASP A 309 -4.79 3.37 16.16
C ASP A 309 -3.56 2.98 15.32
N ARG A 310 -3.25 1.68 15.19
CA ARG A 310 -1.93 1.22 14.74
C ARG A 310 -1.95 0.20 13.60
N LEU A 311 -2.99 -0.63 13.48
CA LEU A 311 -3.03 -1.71 12.51
C LEU A 311 -3.32 -1.15 11.13
N ALA A 312 -2.42 -1.41 10.17
CA ALA A 312 -2.57 -0.94 8.80
C ALA A 312 -2.82 0.58 8.69
N HIS A 313 -2.39 1.35 9.69
CA HIS A 313 -2.62 2.79 9.75
C HIS A 313 -1.51 3.54 9.02
N ARG A 314 -1.89 4.48 8.14
CA ARG A 314 -0.94 5.28 7.36
C ARG A 314 -0.21 6.28 8.23
N GLY A 315 1.08 6.46 7.99
CA GLY A 315 1.91 7.45 8.69
C GLY A 315 2.21 7.13 10.16
N VAL A 316 1.81 5.95 10.65
CA VAL A 316 2.07 5.48 12.00
C VAL A 316 3.02 4.28 11.95
N GLU A 317 4.08 4.31 12.75
CA GLU A 317 5.02 3.19 12.88
C GLU A 317 4.36 2.03 13.64
N SER A 318 4.43 0.83 13.05
CA SER A 318 3.81 -0.41 13.51
C SER A 318 4.54 -1.60 12.88
N SER A 319 4.62 -2.75 13.55
CA SER A 319 5.13 -3.98 12.92
C SER A 319 4.15 -4.65 11.96
N PHE A 320 2.91 -4.15 11.90
CA PHE A 320 1.95 -4.48 10.86
C PHE A 320 1.33 -3.18 10.32
N GLY A 321 2.17 -2.45 9.58
CA GLY A 321 1.82 -1.16 8.99
C GLY A 321 0.98 -1.29 7.72
N PHE A 322 0.63 -0.16 7.11
CA PHE A 322 -0.18 -0.18 5.89
C PHE A 322 0.56 -0.79 4.68
N SER A 323 1.88 -0.56 4.56
CA SER A 323 2.72 -1.24 3.56
C SER A 323 2.72 -2.75 3.73
N ASP A 324 2.86 -3.24 4.97
CA ASP A 324 2.85 -4.68 5.27
C ASP A 324 1.50 -5.30 4.90
N MET A 325 0.39 -4.63 5.24
CA MET A 325 -0.96 -5.06 4.83
C MET A 325 -1.12 -5.12 3.30
N ILE A 326 -0.53 -4.17 2.55
CA ILE A 326 -0.48 -4.23 1.08
C ILE A 326 0.34 -5.44 0.62
N GLU A 327 1.53 -5.63 1.17
CA GLU A 327 2.48 -6.70 0.82
C GLU A 327 1.87 -8.08 1.06
N ASP A 328 1.12 -8.25 2.15
CA ASP A 328 0.44 -9.49 2.52
C ASP A 328 -0.76 -9.81 1.63
N VAL A 329 -1.59 -8.81 1.38
CA VAL A 329 -2.78 -8.93 0.52
C VAL A 329 -2.37 -9.24 -0.92
N ASP A 330 -1.43 -8.47 -1.46
CA ASP A 330 -0.92 -8.68 -2.82
C ASP A 330 -0.18 -10.01 -2.91
N GLY A 331 0.66 -10.32 -1.92
CA GLY A 331 1.35 -11.60 -1.82
C GLY A 331 0.39 -12.79 -1.83
N TYR A 332 -0.73 -12.71 -1.10
CA TYR A 332 -1.77 -13.73 -1.12
C TYR A 332 -2.41 -13.89 -2.50
N LEU A 333 -2.83 -12.80 -3.14
CA LEU A 333 -3.50 -12.83 -4.44
C LEU A 333 -2.56 -13.36 -5.54
N LEU A 334 -1.32 -12.86 -5.57
CA LEU A 334 -0.28 -13.32 -6.50
C LEU A 334 0.08 -14.78 -6.24
N GLY A 335 0.26 -15.17 -4.97
CA GLY A 335 0.55 -16.54 -4.53
C GLY A 335 -0.50 -17.55 -5.00
N ARG A 336 -1.78 -17.18 -4.94
CA ARG A 336 -2.89 -18.00 -5.47
C ARG A 336 -2.82 -18.15 -6.98
N ALA A 337 -2.58 -17.06 -7.70
CA ALA A 337 -2.51 -17.07 -9.16
C ALA A 337 -1.33 -17.90 -9.67
N ILE A 338 -0.16 -17.85 -9.02
CA ILE A 338 1.00 -18.65 -9.42
C ILE A 338 0.88 -20.12 -9.02
N ARG A 339 0.18 -20.44 -7.91
CA ARG A 339 -0.15 -21.82 -7.54
C ARG A 339 -1.05 -22.48 -8.60
N ALA A 340 -1.83 -21.70 -9.34
CA ALA A 340 -2.60 -22.15 -10.50
C ALA A 340 -1.76 -22.34 -11.79
N GLY A 341 -0.43 -22.26 -11.71
CA GLY A 341 0.49 -22.57 -12.82
C GLY A 341 0.84 -21.39 -13.73
N ARG A 342 0.58 -20.15 -13.31
CA ARG A 342 0.95 -18.95 -14.07
C ARG A 342 2.36 -18.46 -13.69
N PRO A 343 3.18 -17.96 -14.64
CA PRO A 343 4.50 -17.38 -14.31
C PRO A 343 4.38 -16.12 -13.44
N PHE A 344 5.16 -16.02 -12.38
CA PHE A 344 5.13 -14.89 -11.43
C PHE A 344 5.38 -13.55 -12.13
N LYS A 345 6.33 -13.49 -13.07
CA LYS A 345 6.60 -12.26 -13.84
C LYS A 345 5.37 -11.73 -14.58
N THR A 346 4.55 -12.63 -15.11
CA THR A 346 3.34 -12.30 -15.86
C THR A 346 2.25 -11.84 -14.91
N VAL A 347 1.99 -12.62 -13.85
CA VAL A 347 0.95 -12.31 -12.87
C VAL A 347 1.23 -10.98 -12.16
N LEU A 348 2.48 -10.74 -11.71
CA LEU A 348 2.86 -9.50 -11.06
C LEU A 348 2.62 -8.30 -11.98
N ARG A 349 3.10 -8.37 -13.22
CA ARG A 349 2.94 -7.29 -14.20
C ARG A 349 1.48 -6.97 -14.47
N GLU A 350 0.68 -7.98 -14.82
CA GLU A 350 -0.75 -7.81 -15.07
C GLU A 350 -1.49 -7.24 -13.86
N TYR A 351 -1.12 -7.68 -12.67
CA TYR A 351 -1.74 -7.23 -11.43
C TYR A 351 -1.45 -5.75 -11.18
N VAL A 352 -0.17 -5.35 -11.12
CA VAL A 352 0.24 -3.99 -10.72
C VAL A 352 -0.03 -2.92 -11.77
N THR A 353 -0.18 -3.30 -13.05
CA THR A 353 -0.52 -2.35 -14.12
C THR A 353 -1.98 -2.44 -14.56
N GLY A 354 -2.73 -3.41 -14.05
CA GLY A 354 -4.12 -3.68 -14.42
C GLY A 354 -5.12 -3.08 -13.45
N GLN A 355 -6.39 -3.44 -13.60
CA GLN A 355 -7.47 -3.00 -12.70
C GLN A 355 -7.58 -3.86 -11.42
N ALA A 356 -7.03 -5.09 -11.41
CA ALA A 356 -7.16 -6.00 -10.26
C ALA A 356 -6.54 -5.41 -8.98
N ILE A 357 -5.50 -4.60 -9.10
CA ILE A 357 -4.86 -3.95 -7.95
C ILE A 357 -5.74 -2.89 -7.27
N THR A 358 -6.74 -2.35 -7.97
CA THR A 358 -7.67 -1.39 -7.37
C THR A 358 -8.65 -2.05 -6.42
N THR A 359 -8.85 -3.38 -6.53
CA THR A 359 -9.86 -4.13 -5.76
C THR A 359 -9.23 -5.08 -4.74
N ARG A 360 -7.92 -4.96 -4.50
CA ARG A 360 -7.10 -5.92 -3.73
C ARG A 360 -7.67 -6.31 -2.38
N PHE A 361 -8.13 -5.34 -1.58
CA PHE A 361 -8.61 -5.61 -0.22
C PHE A 361 -9.95 -6.31 -0.23
N ARG A 362 -10.84 -5.90 -1.15
CA ARG A 362 -12.13 -6.57 -1.37
C ARG A 362 -11.93 -8.01 -1.86
N ASP A 363 -11.03 -8.20 -2.83
CA ASP A 363 -10.74 -9.50 -3.40
C ASP A 363 -10.09 -10.43 -2.36
N PHE A 364 -9.16 -9.93 -1.55
CA PHE A 364 -8.59 -10.68 -0.43
C PHE A 364 -9.66 -11.05 0.60
N TYR A 365 -10.49 -10.09 1.03
CA TYR A 365 -11.56 -10.33 2.00
C TYR A 365 -12.56 -11.37 1.51
N GLN A 366 -12.94 -11.31 0.23
CA GLN A 366 -13.80 -12.33 -0.39
C GLN A 366 -13.12 -13.68 -0.48
N LEU A 367 -11.90 -13.72 -1.04
CA LEU A 367 -11.26 -14.98 -1.39
C LEU A 367 -10.69 -15.72 -0.18
N ARG A 368 -10.21 -14.99 0.83
CA ARG A 368 -9.65 -15.58 2.05
C ARG A 368 -10.69 -15.80 3.14
N PHE A 369 -11.62 -14.86 3.30
CA PHE A 369 -12.54 -14.84 4.44
C PHE A 369 -14.02 -14.92 4.04
N ASN A 370 -14.32 -15.21 2.77
CA ASN A 370 -15.69 -15.33 2.27
C ASN A 370 -16.54 -14.08 2.55
N SER A 371 -15.91 -12.91 2.51
CA SER A 371 -16.54 -11.61 2.81
C SER A 371 -17.21 -11.56 4.19
N SER A 372 -16.66 -12.29 5.17
CA SER A 372 -17.23 -12.41 6.52
C SER A 372 -16.25 -11.95 7.60
N SER A 373 -16.67 -10.96 8.38
CA SER A 373 -15.91 -10.46 9.53
C SER A 373 -15.75 -11.54 10.61
N ASP A 374 -16.76 -12.41 10.78
CA ASP A 374 -16.69 -13.60 11.65
C ASP A 374 -15.60 -14.58 11.20
N SER A 375 -15.43 -14.76 9.89
CA SER A 375 -14.39 -15.61 9.32
C SER A 375 -12.98 -15.02 9.50
N VAL A 376 -12.84 -13.69 9.43
CA VAL A 376 -11.58 -13.00 9.77
C VAL A 376 -11.23 -13.21 11.24
N GLU A 377 -12.17 -12.96 12.14
CA GLU A 377 -11.94 -13.11 13.59
C GLU A 377 -11.59 -14.56 13.95
N LYS A 378 -12.33 -15.54 13.42
CA LYS A 378 -12.08 -16.96 13.69
C LYS A 378 -10.76 -17.44 13.14
N SER A 379 -10.40 -17.04 11.91
CA SER A 379 -9.10 -17.37 11.33
C SER A 379 -7.96 -16.75 12.15
N ALA A 380 -8.12 -15.50 12.59
CA ALA A 380 -7.15 -14.84 13.47
C ALA A 380 -7.02 -15.56 14.81
N ARG A 381 -8.12 -16.00 15.44
CA ARG A 381 -8.06 -16.83 16.65
C ARG A 381 -7.39 -18.18 16.39
N ALA A 382 -7.72 -18.84 15.29
CA ALA A 382 -7.13 -20.12 14.91
C ALA A 382 -5.61 -20.01 14.76
N MET A 383 -5.10 -18.92 14.18
CA MET A 383 -3.65 -18.66 14.09
C MET A 383 -2.95 -18.73 15.46
N PHE A 384 -3.60 -18.25 16.53
CA PHE A 384 -3.01 -18.17 17.86
C PHE A 384 -3.28 -19.41 18.73
N PHE A 385 -4.37 -20.14 18.47
CA PHE A 385 -4.88 -21.16 19.40
C PHE A 385 -5.03 -22.55 18.80
N ASP A 386 -5.11 -22.68 17.48
CA ASP A 386 -5.08 -24.01 16.88
C ASP A 386 -3.66 -24.59 17.01
N SER A 387 -3.59 -25.74 17.68
CA SER A 387 -2.35 -26.48 17.91
C SER A 387 -2.28 -27.79 17.13
N SER A 388 -3.25 -28.03 16.23
CA SER A 388 -3.27 -29.18 15.34
C SER A 388 -2.02 -29.23 14.44
N ASP A 389 -1.53 -28.07 13.99
CA ASP A 389 -0.25 -27.92 13.33
C ASP A 389 0.84 -27.43 14.32
N SER A 390 1.58 -28.39 14.89
CA SER A 390 2.64 -28.10 15.86
C SER A 390 3.78 -27.22 15.32
N VAL A 391 4.01 -27.18 14.01
CA VAL A 391 5.04 -26.31 13.41
C VAL A 391 4.54 -24.88 13.35
N LEU A 392 3.30 -24.69 12.88
CA LEU A 392 2.65 -23.38 12.86
C LEU A 392 2.61 -22.78 14.27
N HIS A 393 2.15 -23.55 15.25
CA HIS A 393 2.10 -23.11 16.64
C HIS A 393 3.46 -22.64 17.16
N LYS A 394 4.54 -23.38 16.89
CA LYS A 394 5.90 -22.99 17.28
C LYS A 394 6.38 -21.72 16.58
N LEU A 395 6.09 -21.58 15.30
CA LEU A 395 6.45 -20.39 14.53
C LEU A 395 5.71 -19.14 15.06
N GLN A 396 4.43 -19.29 15.35
CA GLN A 396 3.59 -18.23 15.92
C GLN A 396 4.11 -17.79 17.29
N VAL A 397 4.36 -18.72 18.20
CA VAL A 397 4.90 -18.42 19.53
C VAL A 397 6.27 -17.73 19.40
N ALA A 398 7.15 -18.22 18.52
CA ALA A 398 8.46 -17.61 18.30
C ALA A 398 8.36 -16.17 17.75
N ALA A 399 7.44 -15.90 16.83
CA ALA A 399 7.21 -14.55 16.30
C ALA A 399 6.82 -13.57 17.41
N VAL A 400 5.95 -13.99 18.32
CA VAL A 400 5.56 -13.20 19.50
C VAL A 400 6.75 -13.01 20.46
N GLU A 401 7.43 -14.09 20.85
CA GLU A 401 8.51 -14.07 21.84
C GLU A 401 9.72 -13.24 21.39
N MET A 402 10.03 -13.22 20.09
CA MET A 402 11.14 -12.42 19.55
C MET A 402 10.92 -10.91 19.62
N GLN A 403 9.68 -10.45 19.84
CA GLN A 403 9.31 -9.04 19.83
C GLN A 403 8.75 -8.54 21.16
N ILE A 404 8.24 -9.43 22.00
CA ILE A 404 7.85 -9.14 23.39
C ILE A 404 9.06 -8.67 24.19
N ARG A 405 8.91 -7.58 24.96
CA ARG A 405 9.87 -7.16 26.00
C ARG A 405 9.60 -7.93 27.30
N ASP A 406 10.57 -8.03 28.20
CA ASP A 406 10.61 -8.87 29.44
C ASP A 406 9.36 -8.91 30.35
N LYS A 407 8.34 -8.06 30.12
CA LYS A 407 7.13 -7.96 30.95
C LYS A 407 5.82 -8.25 30.21
N ALA A 408 5.85 -8.63 28.93
CA ALA A 408 4.64 -8.85 28.13
C ALA A 408 4.19 -10.33 28.12
N LEU A 409 2.88 -10.55 28.11
CA LEU A 409 2.25 -11.86 28.25
C LEU A 409 2.03 -12.54 26.89
N LEU A 410 2.21 -13.87 26.85
CA LEU A 410 1.86 -14.68 25.68
C LEU A 410 0.33 -14.77 25.50
N PRO A 411 -0.17 -14.97 24.27
CA PRO A 411 -1.60 -15.04 23.98
C PRO A 411 -2.34 -16.08 24.85
N LYS A 412 -1.72 -17.25 25.05
CA LYS A 412 -2.28 -18.37 25.83
C LYS A 412 -2.50 -18.09 27.32
N VAL A 413 -1.88 -17.05 27.88
CA VAL A 413 -2.01 -16.71 29.30
C VAL A 413 -2.94 -15.51 29.53
N LEU A 414 -3.40 -14.84 28.47
CA LEU A 414 -4.34 -13.74 28.59
C LEU A 414 -5.78 -14.24 28.78
N PRO A 415 -6.56 -13.62 29.68
CA PRO A 415 -8.00 -13.86 29.76
C PRO A 415 -8.70 -13.58 28.42
N SER A 416 -9.67 -14.41 28.05
CA SER A 416 -10.37 -14.28 26.77
C SER A 416 -11.07 -12.93 26.59
N GLU A 417 -11.57 -12.34 27.68
CA GLU A 417 -12.20 -11.02 27.73
C GLU A 417 -11.24 -9.88 27.38
N LYS A 418 -9.95 -10.04 27.68
CA LYS A 418 -8.91 -9.05 27.32
C LYS A 418 -8.47 -9.23 25.87
N LEU A 419 -8.43 -10.48 25.38
CA LEU A 419 -7.90 -10.80 24.07
C LEU A 419 -8.95 -10.69 22.93
N SER A 420 -10.22 -10.96 23.21
CA SER A 420 -11.28 -10.90 22.18
C SER A 420 -11.36 -9.54 21.45
N PRO A 421 -11.26 -8.38 22.15
CA PRO A 421 -11.23 -7.08 21.49
C PRO A 421 -10.09 -6.92 20.47
N PHE A 422 -8.95 -7.59 20.65
CA PHE A 422 -7.84 -7.53 19.70
C PHE A 422 -8.22 -8.17 18.35
N PHE A 423 -8.83 -9.36 18.38
CA PHE A 423 -9.27 -10.03 17.15
C PHE A 423 -10.46 -9.33 16.49
N GLU A 424 -11.38 -8.79 17.28
CA GLU A 424 -12.46 -7.93 16.79
C GLU A 424 -11.90 -6.68 16.08
N GLY A 425 -10.85 -6.07 16.64
CA GLY A 425 -10.16 -4.93 16.03
C GLY A 425 -9.50 -5.28 14.70
N PHE A 426 -8.81 -6.42 14.63
CA PHE A 426 -8.25 -6.93 13.37
C PHE A 426 -9.35 -7.17 12.32
N ALA A 427 -10.43 -7.85 12.69
CA ALA A 427 -11.56 -8.11 11.80
C ALA A 427 -12.21 -6.81 11.32
N LYS A 428 -12.33 -5.80 12.18
CA LYS A 428 -12.86 -4.48 11.83
C LYS A 428 -12.01 -3.77 10.78
N ILE A 429 -10.70 -3.71 10.96
CA ILE A 429 -9.79 -3.04 10.02
C ILE A 429 -9.80 -3.73 8.65
N VAL A 430 -9.70 -5.07 8.61
CA VAL A 430 -9.77 -5.83 7.35
C VAL A 430 -11.09 -5.56 6.61
N SER A 431 -12.22 -5.54 7.34
CA SER A 431 -13.54 -5.25 6.75
C SER A 431 -13.61 -3.82 6.20
N GLN A 432 -13.10 -2.83 6.93
CA GLN A 432 -13.09 -1.42 6.50
C GLN A 432 -12.22 -1.20 5.25
N LEU A 433 -11.06 -1.86 5.17
CA LEU A 433 -10.22 -1.82 3.97
C LEU A 433 -10.96 -2.42 2.77
N ALA A 434 -11.72 -3.50 2.96
CA ALA A 434 -12.51 -4.10 1.89
C ALA A 434 -13.71 -3.25 1.46
N GLU A 435 -14.37 -2.56 2.39
CA GLU A 435 -15.49 -1.65 2.12
C GLU A 435 -15.07 -0.37 1.38
N SER A 436 -13.81 0.04 1.55
CA SER A 436 -13.27 1.26 0.93
C SER A 436 -12.60 1.03 -0.44
N ALA A 437 -12.40 -0.24 -0.84
CA ALA A 437 -11.68 -0.67 -2.04
C ALA A 437 -12.55 -0.91 -3.30
#